data_AF-A0A961N6Y4-F1
#
_entry.id   AF-A0A961N6Y4-F1
#
_cell.length_a   1.000
_cell.length_b   1.000
_cell.length_c   1.000
_cell.angle_alpha   90.00
_cell.angle_beta   90.00
_cell.angle_gamma   90.00
#
_symmetry.space_group_name_H-M   'P 1'
#
loop_
_entity.id
_entity.type
_entity.pdbx_description
1 polymer ?
#
loop_
_entity_poly.entity_id
_entity_poly.type
_entity_poly.pdbx_seq_one_letter_code
_entity_poly.pdbx_strand_id
1 'polypeptide(L)' 'PGQPQPSFDKQPLRDYLDAERRAGRWNGEAPPPPLPARVVEATSRRYLDAYRRLTGQELAMS' A
#
# COMPACT_ATOMS: atom_id res chain seq x y z
N PRO A 1 -20.48 10.92 12.44
CA PRO A 1 -19.08 10.48 12.66
C PRO A 1 -18.65 9.51 11.54
N GLY A 2 -17.88 10.01 10.57
CA GLY A 2 -17.32 9.18 9.51
C GLY A 2 -16.13 8.41 10.06
N GLN A 3 -16.29 7.10 10.26
CA GLN A 3 -15.14 6.26 10.51
C GLN A 3 -14.27 6.24 9.24
N PRO A 4 -12.94 6.28 9.37
CA PRO A 4 -12.08 6.03 8.21
C PRO A 4 -12.46 4.66 7.65
N GLN A 5 -13.02 4.66 6.45
CA GLN A 5 -13.27 3.44 5.69
C GLN A 5 -11.96 2.65 5.69
N PRO A 6 -11.97 1.32 5.91
CA PRO A 6 -10.76 0.52 5.79
C PRO A 6 -10.15 0.84 4.43
N SER A 7 -9.00 1.50 4.42
CA SER A 7 -8.33 1.82 3.17
C SER A 7 -7.93 0.48 2.57
N PHE A 8 -8.75 -0.02 1.66
CA PHE A 8 -8.45 -1.19 0.83
C PHE A 8 -7.20 -0.97 -0.02
N ASP A 9 -6.67 0.26 0.02
CA ASP A 9 -5.66 0.70 -0.90
C ASP A 9 -4.50 1.45 -0.22
N LYS A 10 -3.30 1.17 -0.71
CA LYS A 10 -1.95 1.74 -0.48
C LYS A 10 -1.52 2.13 0.93
N GLN A 11 -2.23 1.79 2.02
CA GLN A 11 -1.83 2.24 3.36
C GLN A 11 -0.38 1.85 3.74
N PRO A 12 0.10 0.60 3.51
CA PRO A 12 1.49 0.26 3.81
C PRO A 12 2.51 1.09 3.01
N LEU A 13 2.19 1.43 1.76
CA LEU A 13 3.01 2.29 0.92
C LEU A 13 3.04 3.73 1.44
N ARG A 14 1.88 4.26 1.83
CA ARG A 14 1.76 5.61 2.40
C ARG A 14 2.54 5.73 3.71
N ASP A 15 2.37 4.76 4.60
CA ASP A 15 3.06 4.72 5.89
C ASP A 15 4.59 4.66 5.69
N TYR A 16 5.06 3.88 4.71
CA TYR A 16 6.47 3.81 4.35
C TYR A 16 7.00 5.16 3.83
N LEU A 17 6.33 5.75 2.84
CA LEU A 17 6.76 7.01 2.24
C LEU A 17 6.72 8.18 3.24
N ASP A 18 5.74 8.19 4.14
CA ASP A 18 5.66 9.17 5.23
C ASP A 18 6.80 8.98 6.24
N ALA A 19 7.17 7.73 6.57
CA ALA A 19 8.33 7.44 7.42
C ALA A 19 9.65 7.90 6.76
N GLU A 20 9.83 7.68 5.46
CA GLU A 20 10.99 8.19 4.71
C GLU A 20 11.06 9.72 4.71
N ARG A 21 9.90 10.38 4.57
CA ARG A 21 9.79 11.85 4.63
C ARG A 21 10.14 12.38 6.02
N ARG A 22 9.57 11.80 7.08
CA ARG A 22 9.86 12.18 8.47
C ARG A 22 11.32 11.96 8.86
N ALA A 23 11.96 10.94 8.27
CA ALA A 23 13.38 10.68 8.47
C ALA A 23 14.30 11.56 7.62
N GLY A 24 13.75 12.49 6.82
CA GLY A 24 14.53 13.39 5.95
C GLY A 24 15.19 12.71 4.76
N ARG A 25 14.87 11.43 4.48
CA ARG A 25 15.44 10.67 3.36
C ARG A 25 14.73 10.90 2.03
N TRP A 26 13.53 11.45 2.08
CA TRP A 26 12.74 11.76 0.89
C TRP A 26 11.95 13.05 1.08
N ASN A 27 11.89 13.90 0.05
CA ASN A 27 11.23 15.21 0.09
C ASN A 27 9.79 15.19 -0.47
N GLY A 28 9.32 14.05 -0.99
CA GLY A 28 8.01 13.91 -1.62
C GLY A 28 8.03 13.98 -3.15
N GLU A 29 9.17 14.27 -3.77
CA GLU A 29 9.31 14.39 -5.22
C GLU A 29 9.74 13.07 -5.88
N ALA A 30 9.44 12.89 -7.16
CA ALA A 30 9.91 11.74 -7.90
C ALA A 30 11.42 11.84 -8.22
N PRO A 31 12.15 10.70 -8.26
CA PRO A 31 11.69 9.35 -7.93
C PRO A 31 11.63 9.10 -6.41
N PRO A 32 10.66 8.31 -5.92
CA PRO A 32 10.63 7.90 -4.52
C PRO A 32 11.76 6.91 -4.18
N PRO A 33 12.11 6.76 -2.89
CA PRO A 33 13.04 5.72 -2.46
C PRO A 33 12.54 4.30 -2.82
N PRO A 34 13.46 3.35 -3.04
CA PRO A 34 13.10 1.96 -3.34
C PRO A 34 12.19 1.35 -2.27
N LEU A 35 11.13 0.67 -2.71
CA LEU A 35 10.20 0.03 -1.79
C LEU A 35 10.80 -1.26 -1.23
N PRO A 36 10.85 -1.45 0.10
CA PRO A 36 11.22 -2.73 0.68
C PRO A 36 10.21 -3.81 0.31
N ALA A 37 10.68 -5.06 0.12
CA ALA A 37 9.83 -6.20 -0.24
C ALA A 37 8.59 -6.34 0.66
N ARG A 38 8.75 -6.18 1.99
CA ARG A 38 7.64 -6.21 2.96
C ARG A 38 6.51 -5.21 2.66
N VAL A 39 6.84 -4.03 2.13
CA VAL A 39 5.86 -2.98 1.80
C VAL A 39 5.10 -3.41 0.56
N VAL A 40 5.82 -3.90 -0.46
CA VAL A 40 5.23 -4.45 -1.68
C VAL A 40 4.28 -5.60 -1.34
N GLU A 41 4.73 -6.60 -0.59
CA GLU A 41 3.93 -7.76 -0.17
C GLU A 41 2.69 -7.35 0.63
N ALA A 42 2.83 -6.46 1.61
CA ALA A 42 1.72 -6.00 2.42
C ALA A 42 0.69 -5.21 1.60
N THR A 43 1.14 -4.37 0.66
CA THR A 43 0.26 -3.64 -0.25
C THR A 43 -0.43 -4.60 -1.22
N SER A 44 0.29 -5.54 -1.82
CA SER A 44 -0.26 -6.55 -2.74
C SER A 44 -1.32 -7.42 -2.05
N ARG A 45 -1.06 -7.89 -0.82
CA ARG A 45 -2.03 -8.70 -0.06
C ARG A 45 -3.34 -7.96 0.18
N ARG A 46 -3.28 -6.65 0.47
CA ARG A 46 -4.49 -5.82 0.64
C ARG A 46 -5.28 -5.71 -0.64
N TYR A 47 -4.60 -5.50 -1.77
CA TYR A 47 -5.25 -5.46 -3.07
C TYR A 47 -5.87 -6.79 -3.48
N LEU A 48 -5.20 -7.92 -3.22
CA LEU A 48 -5.75 -9.25 -3.48
C LEU A 48 -6.99 -9.52 -2.62
N ASP A 49 -6.96 -9.15 -1.34
CA ASP A 49 -8.12 -9.27 -0.46
C ASP A 49 -9.27 -8.36 -0.90
N ALA A 50 -8.96 -7.12 -1.31
CA ALA A 50 -9.95 -6.20 -1.86
C ALA A 50 -10.59 -6.75 -3.14
N TYR A 51 -9.76 -7.25 -4.07
CA TYR A 51 -10.20 -7.90 -5.29
C TYR A 51 -11.15 -9.05 -4.97
N ARG A 52 -10.75 -9.99 -4.11
CA ARG A 52 -11.57 -11.12 -3.72
C ARG A 52 -12.90 -10.71 -3.10
N ARG A 53 -12.93 -9.69 -2.24
CA ARG A 53 -14.17 -9.20 -1.64
C ARG A 53 -15.13 -8.58 -2.66
N LEU A 54 -14.59 -7.94 -3.69
CA LEU A 54 -15.38 -7.26 -4.72
C LEU A 54 -15.86 -8.22 -5.81
N THR A 55 -15.04 -9.18 -6.20
CA THR A 55 -15.32 -10.09 -7.33
C THR A 55 -15.76 -11.48 -6.91
N GLY A 56 -15.50 -11.88 -5.67
CA GLY A 56 -15.66 -13.27 -5.21
C GLY A 56 -14.62 -14.24 -5.79
N GLN A 57 -13.61 -13.75 -6.49
CA GLN A 57 -12.58 -14.58 -7.16
C GLN A 57 -11.19 -14.32 -6.59
N GLU A 58 -10.33 -15.33 -6.66
CA GLU A 58 -8.89 -15.15 -6.45
C GLU A 58 -8.24 -14.68 -7.77
N LEU A 59 -7.30 -13.73 -7.68
CA LEU A 59 -6.57 -13.29 -8.86
C LEU A 59 -5.54 -14.36 -9.23
N ALA A 60 -5.74 -15.05 -10.35
CA ALA A 60 -4.77 -15.99 -10.86
C ALA A 60 -3.51 -15.23 -11.30
N MET A 61 -2.38 -15.42 -10.61
CA MET A 61 -1.09 -14.96 -11.11
C MET A 61 -0.60 -15.99 -12.12
N SER A 62 -0.73 -15.65 -13.41
CA SER A 62 -0.17 -16.40 -14.55
C SER A 62 1.30 -16.08 -14.76
#